data_AF-A0A353N2A4-F1
#
_entry.id   AF-A0A353N2A4-F1
#
_cell.length_a   1.000
_cell.length_b   1.000
_cell.length_c   1.000
_cell.angle_alpha   90.00
_cell.angle_beta   90.00
_cell.angle_gamma   90.00
#
_symmetry.space_group_name_H-M   'P 1'
#
loop_
_entity.id
_entity.type
_entity.pdbx_description
1 polymer ?
#
loop_
_entity_poly.entity_id
_entity_poly.type
_entity_poly.pdbx_seq_one_letter_code
_entity_poly.pdbx_strand_id
1 'polypeptide(L)' 'SYSMSIIPIPGIKGSNGIGIKSIRDSVERAVGMDIFAVK' A
#
# COMPACT_ATOMS: atom_id res chain seq x y z
N SER A 1 1.89 20.24 -15.67
CA SER A 1 2.07 18.78 -15.74
C SER A 1 1.11 18.15 -14.73
N TYR A 2 0.19 17.29 -15.16
CA TYR A 2 -0.74 16.61 -14.23
C TYR A 2 -0.16 15.24 -13.89
N SER A 3 0.08 14.97 -12.61
CA SER A 3 0.54 13.67 -12.14
C SER A 3 -0.63 12.69 -12.10
N MET A 4 -0.52 11.57 -12.83
CA MET A 4 -1.47 10.48 -12.76
C MET A 4 -1.24 9.67 -11.47
N SER A 5 -2.31 9.43 -10.71
CA SER A 5 -2.31 8.56 -9.53
C SER A 5 -3.17 7.34 -9.80
N ILE A 6 -2.66 6.15 -9.43
CA ILE A 6 -3.38 4.88 -9.55
C ILE A 6 -3.79 4.45 -8.15
N ILE A 7 -5.09 4.36 -7.91
CA ILE A 7 -5.67 3.99 -6.62
C ILE A 7 -6.46 2.69 -6.81
N PRO A 8 -5.99 1.56 -6.27
CA PRO A 8 -6.70 0.29 -6.42
C PRO A 8 -7.96 0.28 -5.53
N ILE A 9 -9.10 -0.08 -6.12
CA ILE A 9 -10.37 -0.28 -5.40
C ILE A 9 -10.78 -1.76 -5.50
N PRO A 10 -11.23 -2.38 -4.40
CA PRO A 10 -11.70 -3.76 -4.41
C PRO A 10 -12.91 -3.96 -5.34
N GLY A 11 -13.02 -5.17 -5.91
CA GLY A 11 -14.16 -5.59 -6.72
C GLY A 11 -15.16 -6.44 -5.93
N ILE A 12 -16.14 -7.03 -6.64
CA ILE A 12 -17.17 -7.91 -6.03
C ILE A 12 -16.62 -9.12 -5.27
N LYS A 13 -15.40 -9.55 -5.61
CA LYS A 13 -14.69 -10.66 -4.95
C LYS A 13 -13.89 -10.21 -3.72
N GLY A 14 -13.89 -8.91 -3.40
CA GLY A 14 -13.11 -8.31 -2.32
C GLY A 14 -11.79 -7.67 -2.77
N SER A 15 -10.92 -7.37 -1.80
CA SER A 15 -9.59 -6.79 -2.02
C SER A 15 -8.51 -7.86 -2.03
N ASN A 16 -7.60 -7.80 -2.99
CA ASN A 16 -6.38 -8.62 -2.99
C ASN A 16 -5.30 -8.08 -2.04
N GLY A 17 -5.58 -7.03 -1.26
CA GLY A 17 -4.63 -6.42 -0.32
C GLY A 17 -3.47 -5.67 -0.97
N ILE A 18 -3.46 -5.52 -2.31
CA ILE A 18 -2.37 -4.90 -3.09
C ILE A 18 -2.08 -3.47 -2.60
N GLY A 19 -3.12 -2.67 -2.34
CA GLY A 19 -2.96 -1.32 -1.81
C GLY A 19 -2.24 -1.31 -0.46
N ILE A 20 -2.68 -2.16 0.48
CA ILE A 20 -2.04 -2.28 1.80
C ILE A 20 -0.60 -2.76 1.70
N LYS A 21 -0.34 -3.74 0.85
CA LYS A 21 1.03 -4.20 0.58
C LYS A 21 1.92 -3.06 0.07
N SER A 22 1.44 -2.27 -0.90
CA SER A 22 2.21 -1.14 -1.44
C SER A 22 2.54 -0.08 -0.39
N ILE A 23 1.64 0.14 0.57
CA ILE A 23 1.88 1.05 1.69
C ILE A 23 2.99 0.49 2.61
N ARG A 24 2.91 -0.79 2.98
CA ARG A 24 3.94 -1.44 3.81
C ARG A 24 5.30 -1.44 3.13
N ASP A 25 5.36 -1.81 1.84
CA ASP A 25 6.59 -1.78 1.05
C ASP A 25 7.21 -0.37 1.01
N SER A 26 6.38 0.67 0.93
CA SER A 26 6.84 2.06 0.93
C SER A 26 7.40 2.48 2.29
N VAL A 27 6.75 2.06 3.38
CA VAL A 27 7.23 2.31 4.74
C VAL A 27 8.53 1.58 5.01
N GLU A 28 8.64 0.30 4.65
CA GLU A 28 9.87 -0.47 4.80
C GLU A 28 11.03 0.18 4.04
N ARG A 29 10.80 0.69 2.82
CA ARG A 29 11.83 1.40 2.04
C ARG A 29 12.23 2.73 2.66
N ALA A 30 11.28 3.45 3.26
CA ALA A 30 11.53 4.78 3.84
C ALA A 30 12.16 4.71 5.23
N VAL A 31 11.77 3.73 6.05
CA VAL A 31 12.10 3.64 7.48
C VAL A 31 13.07 2.50 7.78
N GLY A 32 13.09 1.45 6.97
CA GLY A 32 13.90 0.24 7.18
C GLY A 32 13.19 -0.85 7.99
N MET A 33 11.93 -0.65 8.38
CA MET A 33 11.13 -1.65 9.10
C MET A 33 9.62 -1.45 8.89
N ASP A 34 8.83 -2.51 9.04
CA ASP A 34 7.36 -2.43 9.03
C ASP A 34 6.86 -1.88 10.37
N ILE A 35 6.59 -0.58 10.41
CA ILE A 35 6.09 0.09 11.62
C ILE A 35 4.67 -0.37 12.00
N PHE A 36 3.91 -0.94 11.07
CA PHE A 36 2.55 -1.42 11.33
C PHE A 36 2.53 -2.82 11.97
N ALA A 37 3.68 -3.50 12.01
CA ALA A 37 3.84 -4.77 12.72
C ALA A 37 4.19 -4.58 14.20
N VAL A 38 4.50 -3.34 14.61
CA VAL A 38 4.76 -3.00 16.01
C VAL A 38 3.42 -2.92 16.75
N LYS A 39 3.34 -3.62 17.89
CA LYS A 39 2.14 -3.71 18.74
C LYS A 39 2.12 -2.65 19.82
#